data_AF-A0A7C3L0E6-F1
#
_entry.id   AF-A0A7C3L0E6-F1
#
_cell.length_a   1.000
_cell.length_b   1.000
_cell.length_c   1.000
_cell.angle_alpha   90.00
_cell.angle_beta   90.00
_cell.angle_gamma   90.00
#
_symmetry.space_group_name_H-M   'P 1'
#
loop_
_entity.id
_entity.type
_entity.pdbx_description
1 polymer ?
#
loop_
_entity_poly.entity_id
_entity_poly.type
_entity_poly.pdbx_seq_one_letter_code
_entity_poly.pdbx_strand_id
1 'polypeptide(L)'
;GDLDFSFLGKNEVKIYKKREDFPFEKFKPVILDPYAEDTLTEKDLKKYDLFLIGGIVDVGQKWIGATSYLFRDLDFDKKKIVLGDSITGVPDRINILIKILLECIYLSIPLEIAIVKNQTKKDILERLNYEIRKLKSNNTIKEEDLDKILKYVNVTKEFLIKFLKEKNIKII
;
A
#
# COMPACT_ATOMS: atom_id res chain seq x y z
N GLY A 1 -18.94 13.45 -13.72
CA GLY A 1 -17.82 13.20 -14.64
C GLY A 1 -17.92 11.75 -15.00
N ASP A 2 -18.20 11.46 -16.26
CA ASP A 2 -18.39 10.08 -16.71
C ASP A 2 -17.08 9.32 -16.53
N LEU A 3 -17.16 8.17 -15.85
CA LEU A 3 -16.05 7.25 -15.72
C LEU A 3 -15.74 6.72 -17.12
N ASP A 4 -14.63 7.17 -17.69
CA ASP A 4 -14.16 6.67 -18.98
C ASP A 4 -13.66 5.23 -18.80
N PHE A 5 -14.41 4.25 -19.30
CA PHE A 5 -14.03 2.84 -19.28
C PHE A 5 -13.15 2.43 -20.47
N SER A 6 -12.63 3.38 -21.26
CA SER A 6 -11.69 3.11 -22.37
C SER A 6 -10.40 2.41 -21.91
N PHE A 7 -10.06 2.49 -20.62
CA PHE A 7 -8.95 1.75 -20.00
C PHE A 7 -9.24 0.26 -19.76
N LEU A 8 -10.40 -0.28 -20.15
CA LEU A 8 -10.65 -1.74 -20.21
C LEU A 8 -9.78 -2.37 -21.32
N GLY A 9 -8.48 -2.22 -21.20
CA GLY A 9 -7.48 -2.88 -22.00
C GLY A 9 -7.53 -4.38 -21.76
N LYS A 10 -7.05 -5.13 -22.73
CA LYS A 10 -6.85 -6.57 -22.56
C LYS A 10 -5.66 -6.75 -21.61
N ASN A 11 -5.93 -7.21 -20.38
CA ASN A 11 -4.87 -7.64 -19.48
C ASN A 11 -4.13 -8.82 -20.13
N GLU A 12 -2.84 -8.66 -20.36
CA GLU A 12 -2.00 -9.70 -20.94
C GLU A 12 -1.09 -10.29 -19.85
N VAL A 13 -1.10 -11.61 -19.71
CA VAL A 13 -0.17 -12.32 -18.83
C VAL A 13 0.92 -12.93 -19.68
N LYS A 14 2.13 -12.40 -19.58
CA LYS A 14 3.33 -12.95 -20.22
C LYS A 14 4.18 -13.67 -19.19
N ILE A 15 4.57 -14.89 -19.52
CA ILE A 15 5.46 -15.71 -18.68
C ILE A 15 6.82 -15.75 -19.36
N TYR A 16 7.83 -15.24 -18.67
CA TYR A 16 9.22 -15.26 -19.10
C TYR A 16 9.97 -16.31 -18.29
N LYS A 17 10.81 -17.13 -18.94
CA LYS A 17 11.57 -18.18 -18.24
C LYS A 17 12.78 -17.62 -17.53
N LYS A 18 13.43 -16.62 -18.14
CA LYS A 18 14.55 -15.90 -17.59
C LYS A 18 14.23 -14.41 -17.51
N ARG A 19 14.86 -13.72 -16.56
CA ARG A 19 14.68 -12.27 -16.41
C ARG A 19 15.18 -11.53 -17.64
N GLU A 20 16.26 -12.02 -18.25
CA GLU A 20 16.89 -11.42 -19.44
C GLU A 20 16.00 -11.51 -20.69
N ASP A 21 14.95 -12.34 -20.67
CA ASP A 21 13.99 -12.45 -21.76
C ASP A 21 13.00 -11.25 -21.77
N PHE A 22 12.93 -10.47 -20.68
CA PHE A 22 12.06 -9.31 -20.58
C PHE A 22 12.80 -8.04 -21.08
N PRO A 23 12.26 -7.29 -22.05
CA PRO A 23 12.92 -6.14 -22.65
C PRO A 23 12.79 -4.88 -21.78
N PHE A 24 13.48 -4.85 -20.63
CA PHE A 24 13.44 -3.72 -19.68
C PHE A 24 13.80 -2.38 -20.32
N GLU A 25 14.67 -2.37 -21.32
CA GLU A 25 15.16 -1.19 -22.03
C GLU A 25 14.06 -0.40 -22.76
N LYS A 26 12.88 -1.01 -22.97
CA LYS A 26 11.73 -0.37 -23.61
C LYS A 26 10.84 0.41 -22.65
N PHE A 27 11.16 0.38 -21.36
CA PHE A 27 10.32 0.90 -20.29
C PHE A 27 11.11 1.81 -19.35
N LYS A 28 10.38 2.54 -18.52
CA LYS A 28 10.86 3.27 -17.34
C LYS A 28 10.46 2.48 -16.09
N PRO A 29 11.31 1.55 -15.63
CA PRO A 29 11.00 0.69 -14.50
C PRO A 29 11.11 1.41 -13.15
N VAL A 30 10.28 0.98 -12.21
CA VAL A 30 10.45 1.22 -10.77
C VAL A 30 10.23 -0.08 -10.00
N ILE A 31 11.07 -0.33 -9.01
CA ILE A 31 10.92 -1.46 -8.09
C ILE A 31 10.11 -1.01 -6.89
N LEU A 32 9.00 -1.70 -6.62
CA LEU A 32 8.17 -1.48 -5.45
C LEU A 32 8.67 -2.35 -4.29
N ASP A 33 9.48 -1.75 -3.43
CA ASP A 33 10.14 -2.42 -2.31
C ASP A 33 9.74 -1.75 -0.98
N PRO A 34 9.11 -2.47 -0.03
CA PRO A 34 8.76 -1.93 1.28
C PRO A 34 9.95 -1.37 2.08
N TYR A 35 11.18 -1.79 1.75
CA TYR A 35 12.41 -1.38 2.42
C TYR A 35 13.18 -0.28 1.68
N ALA A 36 12.64 0.26 0.59
CA ALA A 36 13.26 1.37 -0.12
C ALA A 36 13.33 2.64 0.76
N GLU A 37 14.36 3.46 0.54
CA GLU A 37 14.54 4.75 1.22
C GLU A 37 13.45 5.73 0.79
N ASP A 38 13.24 5.85 -0.52
CA ASP A 38 12.32 6.79 -1.13
C ASP A 38 10.87 6.30 -1.17
N THR A 39 9.93 7.24 -1.01
CA THR A 39 8.49 6.99 -1.10
C THR A 39 7.97 7.17 -2.53
N LEU A 40 7.06 6.30 -2.96
CA LEU A 40 6.32 6.43 -4.22
C LEU A 40 5.31 7.59 -4.13
N THR A 41 5.37 8.52 -5.09
CA THR A 41 4.49 9.69 -5.16
C THR A 41 3.55 9.65 -6.36
N GLU A 42 2.54 10.54 -6.40
CA GLU A 42 1.69 10.68 -7.59
C GLU A 42 2.46 11.14 -8.84
N LYS A 43 3.57 11.85 -8.67
CA LYS A 43 4.44 12.22 -9.80
C LYS A 43 5.15 11.00 -10.36
N ASP A 44 5.55 10.07 -9.50
CA ASP A 44 6.18 8.80 -9.90
C ASP A 44 5.22 7.93 -10.73
N LEU A 45 3.93 7.90 -10.36
CA LEU A 45 2.90 7.15 -11.10
C LEU A 45 2.73 7.63 -12.54
N LYS A 46 3.11 8.87 -12.85
CA LYS A 46 3.13 9.43 -14.22
C LYS A 46 4.49 9.29 -14.90
N LYS A 47 5.57 9.08 -14.11
CA LYS A 47 6.95 8.97 -14.58
C LYS A 47 7.25 7.56 -15.11
N TYR A 48 6.84 6.54 -14.37
CA TYR A 48 7.13 5.13 -14.66
C TYR A 48 5.99 4.46 -15.40
N ASP A 49 6.34 3.56 -16.32
CA ASP A 49 5.39 2.76 -17.11
C ASP A 49 5.54 1.24 -16.84
N LEU A 50 6.48 0.85 -15.98
CA LEU A 50 6.71 -0.52 -15.55
C LEU A 50 6.95 -0.59 -14.04
N PHE A 51 6.07 -1.30 -13.33
CA PHE A 51 6.14 -1.50 -11.88
C PHE A 51 6.57 -2.92 -11.57
N LEU A 52 7.75 -3.08 -10.98
CA LEU A 52 8.30 -4.37 -10.60
C LEU A 52 7.90 -4.69 -9.15
N ILE A 53 7.01 -5.68 -9.02
CA ILE A 53 6.51 -6.18 -7.73
C ILE A 53 7.09 -7.59 -7.55
N GLY A 54 7.81 -7.81 -6.47
CA GLY A 54 8.46 -9.10 -6.21
C GLY A 54 8.57 -9.39 -4.72
N GLY A 55 8.97 -10.62 -4.37
CA GLY A 55 9.23 -11.01 -2.97
C GLY A 55 7.98 -11.13 -2.08
N ILE A 56 6.80 -10.91 -2.64
CA ILE A 56 5.53 -11.00 -1.94
C ILE A 56 4.98 -12.40 -2.16
N VAL A 57 4.98 -13.20 -1.10
CA VAL A 57 4.38 -14.53 -1.12
C VAL A 57 2.94 -14.39 -0.62
N ASP A 58 1.97 -14.70 -1.47
CA ASP A 58 0.53 -14.62 -1.14
C ASP A 58 0.10 -15.67 -0.09
N VAL A 59 1.00 -16.61 0.25
CA VAL A 59 0.75 -17.73 1.15
C VAL A 59 1.92 -17.94 2.12
N GLY A 60 1.64 -17.89 3.43
CA GLY A 60 2.50 -18.45 4.48
C GLY A 60 3.49 -17.49 5.14
N GLN A 61 4.53 -17.03 4.42
CA GLN A 61 5.64 -16.29 5.04
C GLN A 61 6.09 -15.09 4.21
N LYS A 62 6.09 -13.91 4.83
CA LYS A 62 6.78 -12.73 4.30
C LYS A 62 8.28 -12.96 4.43
N TRP A 63 8.96 -13.20 3.32
CA TRP A 63 10.42 -13.14 3.32
C TRP A 63 10.85 -11.66 3.32
N ILE A 64 11.29 -11.19 4.49
CA ILE A 64 11.83 -9.85 4.68
C ILE A 64 13.00 -9.63 3.71
N GLY A 65 12.96 -8.54 2.93
CA GLY A 65 13.99 -8.21 1.94
C GLY A 65 13.95 -9.03 0.65
N ALA A 66 12.92 -9.86 0.43
CA ALA A 66 12.83 -10.70 -0.77
C ALA A 66 12.83 -9.90 -2.07
N THR A 67 12.12 -8.76 -2.10
CA THR A 67 12.09 -7.86 -3.26
C THR A 67 13.47 -7.29 -3.53
N SER A 68 14.13 -6.78 -2.47
CA SER A 68 15.48 -6.24 -2.54
C SER A 68 16.47 -7.28 -3.06
N TYR A 69 16.37 -8.52 -2.58
CA TYR A 69 17.19 -9.63 -3.03
C TYR A 69 16.90 -10.02 -4.48
N LEU A 70 15.63 -10.13 -4.89
CA LEU A 70 15.23 -10.55 -6.24
C LEU A 70 15.75 -9.58 -7.31
N PHE A 71 15.79 -8.28 -6.99
CA PHE A 71 16.20 -7.23 -7.91
C PHE A 71 17.52 -6.57 -7.54
N ARG A 72 18.37 -7.22 -6.74
CA ARG A 72 19.64 -6.67 -6.25
C ARG A 72 20.64 -6.29 -7.35
N ASP A 73 20.59 -6.98 -8.48
CA ASP A 73 21.49 -6.77 -9.63
C ASP A 73 20.91 -5.80 -10.67
N LEU A 74 19.75 -5.18 -10.39
CA LEU A 74 19.13 -4.19 -11.27
C LEU A 74 19.34 -2.79 -10.70
N ASP A 75 19.87 -1.91 -11.54
CA ASP A 75 20.08 -0.49 -11.21
C ASP A 75 18.85 0.34 -11.61
N PHE A 76 17.72 0.06 -10.96
CA PHE A 76 16.46 0.78 -11.16
C PHE A 76 16.05 1.52 -9.88
N ASP A 77 15.31 2.62 -10.05
CA ASP A 77 14.73 3.38 -8.94
C ASP A 77 13.90 2.43 -8.05
N LYS A 78 14.11 2.51 -6.73
CA LYS A 78 13.36 1.74 -5.73
C LYS A 78 12.48 2.69 -4.92
N LYS A 79 11.19 2.36 -4.81
CA LYS A 79 10.22 3.17 -4.06
C LYS A 79 9.40 2.27 -3.14
N LYS A 80 9.12 2.76 -1.91
CA LYS A 80 8.16 2.14 -1.00
C LYS A 80 6.80 2.82 -1.11
N ILE A 81 5.73 2.06 -0.94
CA ILE A 81 4.38 2.60 -0.79
C ILE A 81 4.12 2.78 0.71
N VAL A 82 3.69 3.98 1.09
CA VAL A 82 3.37 4.33 2.48
C VAL A 82 1.95 4.87 2.57
N LEU A 83 1.38 4.79 3.76
CA LEU A 83 0.14 5.46 4.12
C LEU A 83 0.44 6.43 5.26
N GLY A 84 0.41 7.74 5.01
CA GLY A 84 0.99 8.73 5.91
C GLY A 84 2.51 8.57 6.00
N ASP A 85 3.01 8.20 7.18
CA ASP A 85 4.44 8.08 7.50
C ASP A 85 4.93 6.64 7.62
N SER A 86 4.09 5.64 7.32
CA SER A 86 4.41 4.23 7.58
C SER A 86 3.90 3.29 6.49
N ILE A 87 4.60 2.16 6.33
CA ILE A 87 4.14 1.01 5.54
C ILE A 87 3.05 0.20 6.28
N THR A 88 2.85 0.43 7.59
CA THR A 88 1.83 -0.27 8.36
C THR A 88 0.42 0.07 7.85
N GLY A 89 -0.37 -0.97 7.56
CA GLY A 89 -1.70 -0.81 6.97
C GLY A 89 -1.71 -0.66 5.44
N VAL A 90 -0.55 -0.71 4.79
CA VAL A 90 -0.46 -0.85 3.33
C VAL A 90 -0.61 -2.34 3.00
N PRO A 91 -1.57 -2.73 2.15
CA PRO A 91 -1.73 -4.12 1.74
C PRO A 91 -0.45 -4.70 1.16
N ASP A 92 -0.14 -5.92 1.57
CA ASP A 92 1.05 -6.63 1.13
C ASP A 92 0.79 -7.58 -0.04
N ARG A 93 -0.46 -7.94 -0.34
CA ARG A 93 -0.77 -8.94 -1.39
C ARG A 93 -0.60 -8.36 -2.79
N ILE A 94 0.03 -9.12 -3.69
CA ILE A 94 0.34 -8.69 -5.07
C ILE A 94 -0.92 -8.20 -5.79
N ASN A 95 -2.00 -8.98 -5.74
CA ASN A 95 -3.24 -8.63 -6.42
C ASN A 95 -3.86 -7.32 -5.90
N ILE A 96 -3.73 -7.05 -4.60
CA ILE A 96 -4.24 -5.80 -3.99
C ILE A 96 -3.35 -4.62 -4.36
N LEU A 97 -2.01 -4.79 -4.33
CA LEU A 97 -1.07 -3.77 -4.76
C LEU A 97 -1.28 -3.38 -6.23
N ILE A 98 -1.44 -4.38 -7.12
CA ILE A 98 -1.79 -4.12 -8.53
C ILE A 98 -3.08 -3.31 -8.61
N LYS A 99 -4.12 -3.70 -7.86
CA LYS A 99 -5.39 -2.95 -7.86
C LYS A 99 -5.22 -1.49 -7.41
N ILE A 100 -4.46 -1.24 -6.35
CA ILE A 100 -4.14 0.12 -5.88
C ILE A 100 -3.47 0.93 -6.99
N LEU A 101 -2.45 0.38 -7.64
CA LEU A 101 -1.74 1.07 -8.73
C LEU A 101 -2.67 1.38 -9.90
N LEU A 102 -3.49 0.41 -10.32
CA LEU A 102 -4.44 0.60 -11.43
C LEU A 102 -5.50 1.66 -11.11
N GLU A 103 -6.03 1.68 -9.87
CA GLU A 103 -6.96 2.72 -9.42
C GLU A 103 -6.31 4.10 -9.46
N CYS A 104 -5.05 4.23 -9.05
CA CYS A 104 -4.35 5.52 -9.11
C CYS A 104 -4.04 5.96 -10.55
N ILE A 105 -3.53 5.06 -11.38
CA ILE A 105 -3.07 5.37 -12.74
C ILE A 105 -4.25 5.65 -13.67
N TYR A 106 -5.29 4.83 -13.63
CA TYR A 106 -6.39 4.89 -14.60
C TYR A 106 -7.64 5.62 -14.09
N LEU A 107 -7.90 5.60 -12.77
CA LEU A 107 -9.07 6.27 -12.19
C LEU A 107 -8.72 7.59 -11.51
N SER A 108 -7.44 7.99 -11.52
CA SER A 108 -6.95 9.20 -10.84
C SER A 108 -7.32 9.25 -9.35
N ILE A 109 -7.43 8.09 -8.70
CA ILE A 109 -7.68 8.01 -7.25
C ILE A 109 -6.37 8.30 -6.52
N PRO A 110 -6.32 9.25 -5.56
CA PRO A 110 -5.11 9.51 -4.78
C PRO A 110 -4.58 8.25 -4.08
N LEU A 111 -3.26 8.11 -4.01
CA LEU A 111 -2.61 6.88 -3.53
C LEU A 111 -3.07 6.47 -2.12
N GLU A 112 -3.14 7.43 -1.18
CA GLU A 112 -3.61 7.15 0.18
C GLU A 112 -5.06 6.66 0.21
N ILE A 113 -5.94 7.25 -0.61
CA ILE A 113 -7.35 6.86 -0.69
C ILE A 113 -7.47 5.45 -1.28
N ALA A 114 -6.71 5.15 -2.33
CA ALA A 114 -6.67 3.82 -2.93
C ALA A 114 -6.17 2.77 -1.93
N ILE A 115 -5.15 3.08 -1.12
CA ILE A 115 -4.66 2.19 -0.06
C ILE A 115 -5.80 1.90 0.94
N VAL A 116 -6.38 2.94 1.54
CA VAL A 116 -7.43 2.81 2.58
C VAL A 116 -8.62 2.00 2.08
N LYS A 117 -9.08 2.27 0.85
CA LYS A 117 -10.20 1.56 0.20
C LYS A 117 -9.94 0.06 0.03
N ASN A 118 -8.68 -0.33 -0.18
CA ASN A 118 -8.30 -1.71 -0.50
C ASN A 118 -7.68 -2.48 0.68
N GLN A 119 -7.68 -1.92 1.88
CA GLN A 119 -7.21 -2.61 3.08
C GLN A 119 -8.01 -3.89 3.34
N THR A 120 -7.31 -4.96 3.68
CA THR A 120 -7.92 -6.16 4.27
C THR A 120 -8.21 -5.91 5.75
N LYS A 121 -9.02 -6.79 6.38
CA LYS A 121 -9.25 -6.74 7.83
C LYS A 121 -7.94 -6.75 8.63
N LYS A 122 -6.94 -7.49 8.16
CA LYS A 122 -5.61 -7.55 8.80
C LYS A 122 -4.93 -6.19 8.74
N ASP A 123 -4.88 -5.57 7.56
CA ASP A 123 -4.23 -4.27 7.34
C ASP A 123 -4.89 -3.18 8.19
N ILE A 124 -6.22 -3.16 8.26
CA ILE A 124 -7.00 -2.25 9.13
C ILE A 124 -6.60 -2.42 10.59
N LEU A 125 -6.56 -3.67 11.09
CA LEU A 125 -6.23 -3.93 12.49
C LEU A 125 -4.78 -3.54 12.81
N GLU A 126 -3.83 -3.83 11.92
CA GLU A 126 -2.44 -3.40 12.06
C GLU A 126 -2.34 -1.87 12.12
N ARG A 127 -3.03 -1.17 11.21
CA ARG A 127 -3.04 0.29 11.17
C ARG A 127 -3.70 0.92 12.38
N LEU A 128 -4.86 0.42 12.81
CA LEU A 128 -5.53 0.85 14.03
C LEU A 128 -4.58 0.77 15.23
N ASN A 129 -3.92 -0.38 15.41
CA ASN A 129 -2.98 -0.55 16.51
C ASN A 129 -1.79 0.42 16.40
N TYR A 130 -1.30 0.71 15.19
CA TYR A 130 -0.22 1.67 14.96
C TYR A 130 -0.62 3.09 15.36
N GLU A 131 -1.74 3.60 14.84
CA GLU A 131 -2.21 4.97 15.13
C GLU A 131 -2.57 5.13 16.61
N ILE A 132 -3.23 4.12 17.19
CA ILE A 132 -3.57 4.12 18.62
C ILE A 132 -2.28 4.19 19.46
N ARG A 133 -1.24 3.41 19.14
CA ARG A 133 0.02 3.46 19.90
C ARG A 133 0.70 4.84 19.79
N LYS A 134 0.58 5.51 18.64
CA LYS A 134 1.16 6.83 18.38
C LYS A 134 0.47 7.94 19.17
N LEU A 135 -0.85 7.86 19.32
CA LEU A 135 -1.68 8.93 19.90
C LEU A 135 -2.05 8.69 21.38
N LYS A 136 -2.05 7.43 21.83
CA LYS A 136 -2.44 7.05 23.19
C LYS A 136 -1.45 7.58 24.23
N SER A 137 -1.99 8.15 25.30
CA SER A 137 -1.26 8.50 26.52
C SER A 137 -1.98 7.92 27.74
N ASN A 138 -1.29 7.17 28.62
CA ASN A 138 -1.87 6.60 29.85
C ASN A 138 -3.22 5.86 29.67
N ASN A 139 -3.36 5.05 28.61
CA ASN A 139 -4.62 4.38 28.26
C ASN A 139 -5.79 5.31 27.91
N THR A 140 -5.50 6.54 27.51
CA THR A 140 -6.47 7.51 27.02
C THR A 140 -6.14 7.95 25.60
N ILE A 141 -7.18 8.26 24.83
CA ILE A 141 -7.11 8.93 23.52
C ILE A 141 -8.09 10.09 23.55
N LYS A 142 -7.71 11.25 23.02
CA LYS A 142 -8.61 12.39 22.95
C LYS A 142 -9.69 12.19 21.90
N GLU A 143 -10.88 12.72 22.10
CA GLU A 143 -11.95 12.64 21.10
C GLU A 143 -11.54 13.26 19.74
N GLU A 144 -10.77 14.35 19.76
CA GLU A 144 -10.24 15.02 18.55
C GLU A 144 -9.26 14.14 17.73
N ASP A 145 -8.67 13.13 18.35
CA ASP A 145 -7.71 12.22 17.70
C ASP A 145 -8.42 11.07 16.96
N LEU A 146 -9.70 10.83 17.22
CA LEU A 146 -10.47 9.78 16.53
C LEU A 146 -10.51 10.03 15.02
N ASP A 147 -10.75 11.27 14.60
CA ASP A 147 -10.80 11.63 13.19
C ASP A 147 -9.43 11.51 12.52
N LYS A 148 -8.33 11.69 13.27
CA LYS A 148 -6.97 11.48 12.77
C LYS A 148 -6.71 10.00 12.49
N ILE A 149 -7.19 9.11 13.37
CA ILE A 149 -7.10 7.65 13.16
C ILE A 149 -7.93 7.25 11.93
N LEU A 150 -9.17 7.73 11.83
CA LEU A 150 -10.10 7.37 10.77
C LEU A 150 -9.64 7.78 9.37
N LYS A 151 -8.74 8.77 9.23
CA LYS A 151 -8.12 9.10 7.94
C LYS A 151 -7.34 7.95 7.30
N TYR A 152 -6.84 7.01 8.11
CA TYR A 152 -5.94 5.96 7.67
C TYR A 152 -6.57 4.56 7.65
N VAL A 153 -7.86 4.45 7.98
CA VAL A 153 -8.56 3.16 8.03
C VAL A 153 -9.98 3.27 7.52
N ASN A 154 -10.42 2.27 6.76
CA ASN A 154 -11.79 2.23 6.25
C ASN A 154 -12.76 1.57 7.26
N VAL A 155 -12.99 2.23 8.39
CA VAL A 155 -13.94 1.79 9.43
C VAL A 155 -14.79 2.94 9.92
N THR A 156 -15.93 2.65 10.54
CA THR A 156 -16.80 3.69 11.11
C THR A 156 -16.29 4.17 12.46
N LYS A 157 -16.72 5.36 12.89
CA LYS A 157 -16.39 5.90 14.22
C LYS A 157 -16.92 4.99 15.33
N GLU A 158 -18.10 4.39 15.15
CA GLU A 158 -18.68 3.43 16.11
C GLU A 158 -17.80 2.19 16.26
N PHE A 159 -17.27 1.67 15.15
CA PHE A 159 -16.35 0.54 15.18
C PHE A 159 -15.07 0.89 15.96
N LEU A 160 -14.47 2.06 15.69
CA LEU A 160 -13.28 2.53 16.40
C LEU A 160 -13.54 2.67 17.90
N ILE A 161 -14.65 3.28 18.30
CA ILE A 161 -15.03 3.43 19.72
C ILE A 161 -15.17 2.06 20.38
N LYS A 162 -15.82 1.10 19.72
CA LYS A 162 -15.96 -0.27 20.23
C LYS A 162 -14.59 -0.95 20.38
N PHE A 163 -13.72 -0.83 19.38
CA PHE A 163 -12.37 -1.38 19.40
C PHE A 163 -11.51 -0.82 20.53
N LEU A 164 -11.60 0.50 20.80
CA LEU A 164 -10.92 1.15 21.92
C LEU A 164 -11.41 0.63 23.28
N LYS A 165 -12.73 0.48 23.45
CA LYS A 165 -13.34 -0.08 24.66
C LYS A 165 -12.87 -1.52 24.92
N GLU A 166 -12.86 -2.37 23.90
CA GLU A 166 -12.37 -3.75 24.00
C GLU A 166 -10.90 -3.84 24.44
N LYS A 167 -10.10 -2.80 24.14
CA LYS A 167 -8.69 -2.68 24.56
C LYS A 167 -8.48 -1.94 25.89
N ASN A 168 -9.54 -1.63 26.63
CA ASN A 168 -9.50 -0.84 27.86
C ASN A 168 -8.86 0.55 27.67
N ILE A 169 -9.10 1.18 26.52
CA ILE A 169 -8.64 2.53 26.21
C ILE A 169 -9.83 3.48 26.38
N LYS A 170 -9.66 4.50 27.23
CA LYS A 170 -10.68 5.53 27.49
C LYS A 170 -10.58 6.64 26.47
N ILE A 171 -11.74 7.18 26.08
CA ILE A 171 -11.82 8.39 25.25
C ILE A 171 -12.06 9.55 26.20
N ILE A 172 -11.25 10.60 26.08
CA ILE A 172 -11.28 11.79 26.96
C ILE A 172 -11.40 13.09 26.15
#